data_AF-B0NG38-F1
#
_entry.id   AF-B0NG38-F1
#
_cell.length_a   1.000
_cell.length_b   1.000
_cell.length_c   1.000
_cell.angle_alpha   90.00
_cell.angle_beta   90.00
_cell.angle_gamma   90.00
#
_symmetry.space_group_name_H-M   'P 1'
#
loop_
_entity.id
_entity.type
_entity.pdbx_description
1 polymer ?
#
loop_
_entity_poly.entity_id
_entity_poly.type
_entity_poly.pdbx_seq_one_letter_code
_entity_poly.pdbx_strand_id
1 'polypeptide(L)'
;MTIKIQIIIAILIIIALGIIINMIRKKRLELRYALAWLLVGGGILILDCFPGLITWLAARVGIANPVNMLFFFGFCFSLAIIFILTIAISRMSIRIKQLAQRIGLDEKKKEDKKEN
;
A
#
# COMPACT_ATOMS: atom_id res chain seq x y z
N MET A 1 -3.73 -26.43 5.04
CA MET A 1 -4.05 -25.56 6.18
C MET A 1 -4.90 -26.35 7.15
N THR A 2 -4.55 -26.45 8.43
CA THR A 2 -5.54 -26.85 9.44
C THR A 2 -6.57 -25.73 9.56
N ILE A 3 -7.86 -26.07 9.65
CA ILE A 3 -8.98 -25.10 9.72
C ILE A 3 -8.75 -24.03 10.80
N LYS A 4 -8.06 -24.41 11.89
CA LYS A 4 -7.64 -23.50 12.97
C LYS A 4 -6.76 -22.34 12.48
N ILE A 5 -5.75 -22.61 11.64
CA ILE A 5 -4.83 -21.58 11.13
C ILE A 5 -5.56 -20.65 10.16
N GLN A 6 -6.42 -21.20 9.31
CA GLN A 6 -7.21 -20.42 8.35
C GLN A 6 -8.13 -19.42 9.08
N ILE A 7 -8.85 -19.84 10.13
CA ILE A 7 -9.71 -18.94 10.92
C ILE A 7 -8.89 -17.83 11.58
N ILE A 8 -7.73 -18.14 12.16
CA ILE A 8 -6.87 -17.14 12.81
C ILE A 8 -6.40 -16.09 11.80
N ILE A 9 -5.95 -16.54 10.62
CA ILE A 9 -5.50 -15.65 9.54
C ILE A 9 -6.64 -14.77 9.04
N ALA A 10 -7.82 -15.36 8.79
CA ALA A 10 -9.00 -14.62 8.35
C ALA A 10 -9.39 -13.52 9.33
N ILE A 11 -9.44 -13.81 10.65
CA ILE A 11 -9.73 -12.81 11.69
C ILE A 11 -8.70 -11.68 11.66
N LEU A 12 -7.42 -12.01 11.55
CA LEU A 12 -6.33 -11.03 11.52
C LEU A 12 -6.45 -10.11 10.30
N ILE A 13 -6.77 -10.66 9.12
CA ILE A 13 -7.00 -9.88 7.89
C ILE A 13 -8.23 -8.97 8.05
N ILE A 14 -9.32 -9.46 8.63
CA ILE A 14 -10.54 -8.65 8.87
C ILE A 14 -10.22 -7.48 9.80
N ILE A 15 -9.47 -7.71 10.88
CA ILE A 15 -9.03 -6.65 11.80
C ILE A 15 -8.17 -5.62 11.05
N ALA A 16 -7.20 -6.08 10.26
CA ALA A 16 -6.33 -5.20 9.48
C ALA A 16 -7.13 -4.33 8.48
N LEU A 17 -8.07 -4.93 7.74
CA LEU A 17 -8.97 -4.20 6.84
C LEU A 17 -9.85 -3.19 7.61
N GLY A 18 -10.37 -3.58 8.78
CA GLY A 18 -11.12 -2.70 9.65
C GLY A 18 -10.31 -1.48 10.13
N ILE A 19 -9.03 -1.68 10.46
CA ILE A 19 -8.10 -0.60 10.81
C ILE A 19 -7.89 0.34 9.62
N ILE A 20 -7.65 -0.21 8.42
CA ILE A 20 -7.47 0.59 7.20
C ILE A 20 -8.72 1.43 6.93
N ILE A 21 -9.91 0.83 6.98
CA ILE A 21 -11.18 1.54 6.80
C ILE A 21 -11.35 2.65 7.85
N ASN A 22 -11.02 2.38 9.12
CA ASN A 22 -11.07 3.38 10.17
C ASN A 22 -10.08 4.54 9.94
N MET A 23 -8.88 4.25 9.42
CA MET A 23 -7.89 5.27 9.06
C MET A 23 -8.38 6.14 7.89
N ILE A 24 -9.06 5.55 6.90
CA ILE A 24 -9.74 6.31 5.83
C ILE A 24 -10.81 7.22 6.42
N ARG A 25 -11.70 6.68 7.29
CA ARG A 25 -12.78 7.46 7.92
C ARG A 25 -12.25 8.63 8.75
N LYS A 26 -11.12 8.45 9.43
CA LYS A 26 -10.45 9.51 10.22
C LYS A 26 -9.62 10.48 9.38
N LYS A 27 -9.67 10.40 8.04
CA LYS A 27 -8.88 11.20 7.09
C LYS A 27 -7.36 11.15 7.37
N ARG A 28 -6.89 10.07 8.00
CA ARG A 28 -5.46 9.84 8.31
C ARG A 28 -4.70 9.27 7.10
N LEU A 29 -5.42 8.63 6.18
CA LEU A 29 -4.88 8.03 4.98
C LEU A 29 -5.69 8.51 3.77
N GLU A 30 -5.04 9.03 2.73
CA GLU A 30 -5.78 9.31 1.49
C GLU A 30 -6.25 8.01 0.86
N LEU A 31 -7.49 8.05 0.34
CA LEU A 31 -8.16 6.91 -0.26
C LEU A 31 -7.28 6.21 -1.31
N ARG A 32 -6.53 6.98 -2.11
CA ARG A 32 -5.61 6.45 -3.13
C ARG A 32 -4.58 5.47 -2.58
N TYR A 33 -4.01 5.73 -1.40
CA TYR A 33 -3.02 4.84 -0.79
C TYR A 33 -3.68 3.67 -0.06
N ALA A 34 -4.87 3.89 0.48
CA ALA A 34 -5.65 2.85 1.16
C ALA A 34 -6.19 1.80 0.18
N LEU A 35 -6.56 2.22 -1.03
CA LEU A 35 -7.11 1.35 -2.08
C LEU A 35 -6.18 0.18 -2.43
N ALA A 36 -4.87 0.41 -2.48
CA ALA A 36 -3.88 -0.65 -2.73
C ALA A 36 -3.92 -1.71 -1.62
N TRP A 37 -3.98 -1.29 -0.36
CA TRP A 37 -4.06 -2.19 0.79
C TRP A 37 -5.41 -2.90 0.91
N LEU A 38 -6.50 -2.24 0.56
CA LEU A 38 -7.82 -2.87 0.49
C LEU A 38 -7.88 -3.94 -0.62
N LEU A 39 -7.29 -3.67 -1.79
CA LEU A 39 -7.19 -4.64 -2.88
C LEU A 39 -6.36 -5.86 -2.48
N VAL A 40 -5.17 -5.64 -1.89
CA VAL A 40 -4.30 -6.74 -1.46
C VAL A 40 -4.94 -7.54 -0.32
N GLY A 41 -5.44 -6.88 0.72
CA GLY A 41 -6.07 -7.56 1.85
C GLY A 41 -7.35 -8.30 1.45
N GLY A 42 -8.18 -7.69 0.60
CA GLY A 42 -9.36 -8.34 0.04
C GLY A 42 -9.01 -9.52 -0.85
N GLY A 43 -7.99 -9.38 -1.70
CA GLY A 43 -7.48 -10.46 -2.54
C GLY A 43 -6.97 -11.65 -1.72
N ILE A 44 -6.18 -11.39 -0.67
CA ILE A 44 -5.69 -12.43 0.24
C ILE A 44 -6.86 -13.11 0.96
N LEU A 45 -7.88 -12.36 1.41
CA LEU A 45 -9.05 -12.93 2.08
C LEU A 45 -9.85 -13.85 1.15
N ILE A 46 -10.04 -13.46 -0.12
CA ILE A 46 -10.69 -14.31 -1.13
C ILE A 46 -9.87 -15.59 -1.34
N LEU A 47 -8.55 -15.47 -1.49
CA LEU A 47 -7.69 -16.63 -1.67
C LEU A 47 -7.63 -17.54 -0.43
N ASP A 48 -7.73 -16.99 0.77
CA ASP A 48 -7.80 -17.73 2.03
C ASP A 48 -9.14 -18.49 2.17
N CYS A 49 -10.26 -17.89 1.76
CA CYS A 49 -11.55 -18.58 1.74
C CYS A 49 -11.64 -19.66 0.64
N PHE A 50 -10.94 -19.48 -0.48
CA PHE A 50 -10.99 -20.39 -1.64
C PHE A 50 -9.60 -20.99 -1.96
N PRO A 51 -9.11 -21.95 -1.16
CA PRO A 51 -7.79 -22.57 -1.37
C PRO A 51 -7.67 -23.29 -2.72
N GLY A 52 -8.80 -23.74 -3.30
CA GLY A 52 -8.86 -24.35 -4.62
C GLY A 52 -8.33 -23.46 -5.76
N LEU A 53 -8.49 -22.14 -5.64
CA LEU A 53 -8.01 -21.15 -6.61
C LEU A 53 -6.48 -21.06 -6.57
N ILE A 54 -5.90 -21.01 -5.37
CA ILE A 54 -4.44 -21.01 -5.20
C ILE A 54 -3.85 -22.32 -5.71
N THR A 55 -4.45 -23.47 -5.39
CA THR A 55 -3.91 -24.77 -5.84
C THR A 55 -3.90 -24.87 -7.36
N TRP A 56 -4.93 -24.36 -8.04
CA TRP A 56 -4.98 -24.34 -9.50
C TRP A 56 -3.90 -23.41 -10.09
N LEU A 57 -3.74 -22.21 -9.52
CA LEU A 57 -2.69 -21.27 -9.92
C LEU A 57 -1.28 -21.84 -9.66
N ALA A 58 -1.05 -22.44 -8.50
CA ALA A 58 0.22 -23.05 -8.12
C ALA A 58 0.62 -24.18 -9.08
N ALA A 59 -0.34 -25.03 -9.47
CA ALA A 59 -0.11 -26.08 -10.46
C ALA A 59 0.25 -25.51 -11.85
N ARG A 60 -0.35 -24.39 -12.25
CA ARG A 60 -0.07 -23.73 -13.55
C ARG A 60 1.32 -23.11 -13.59
N VAL A 61 1.78 -22.53 -12.49
CA VAL A 61 3.08 -21.87 -12.37
C VAL A 61 4.20 -22.87 -12.00
N GLY A 62 3.87 -24.08 -11.58
CA GLY A 62 4.83 -25.12 -11.19
C GLY A 62 5.32 -25.02 -9.74
N ILE A 63 4.56 -24.35 -8.86
CA ILE A 63 4.88 -24.23 -7.44
C ILE A 63 4.27 -25.40 -6.66
N ALA A 64 5.11 -26.19 -6.01
CA ALA A 64 4.70 -27.40 -5.29
C ALA A 64 3.82 -27.10 -4.06
N ASN A 65 4.05 -26.00 -3.36
CA ASN A 65 3.30 -25.64 -2.15
C ASN A 65 2.41 -24.40 -2.38
N PRO A 66 1.07 -24.52 -2.27
CA PRO A 66 0.13 -23.39 -2.30
C PRO A 66 0.52 -22.22 -1.40
N VAL A 67 1.13 -22.51 -0.25
CA VAL A 67 1.61 -21.49 0.70
C VAL A 67 2.73 -20.64 0.10
N ASN A 68 3.67 -21.26 -0.63
CA ASN A 68 4.78 -20.55 -1.26
C ASN A 68 4.27 -19.63 -2.38
N MET A 69 3.21 -20.03 -3.07
CA MET A 69 2.55 -19.21 -4.10
C MET A 69 1.94 -17.94 -3.49
N LEU A 70 1.27 -18.05 -2.34
CA LEU A 70 0.77 -16.91 -1.56
C LEU A 70 1.91 -15.96 -1.17
N PHE A 71 3.01 -16.49 -0.65
CA PHE A 71 4.18 -15.67 -0.29
C PHE A 71 4.81 -14.98 -1.51
N PHE A 72 4.92 -15.67 -2.64
CA PHE A 72 5.45 -15.10 -3.87
C PHE A 72 4.62 -13.91 -4.34
N PHE A 73 3.30 -14.07 -4.45
CA PHE A 73 2.42 -12.95 -4.81
C PHE A 73 2.44 -11.83 -3.79
N GLY A 74 2.38 -12.16 -2.49
CA GLY A 74 2.49 -11.18 -1.41
C GLY A 74 3.77 -10.35 -1.51
N PHE A 75 4.90 -11.01 -1.82
CA PHE A 75 6.18 -10.34 -2.02
C PHE A 75 6.17 -9.44 -3.27
N CYS A 76 5.68 -9.93 -4.40
CA CYS A 76 5.53 -9.14 -5.63
C CYS A 76 4.65 -7.90 -5.41
N PHE A 77 3.48 -8.07 -4.77
CA PHE A 77 2.59 -6.94 -4.45
C PHE A 77 3.23 -5.96 -3.48
N SER A 78 3.94 -6.45 -2.45
CA SER A 78 4.68 -5.60 -1.52
C SER A 78 5.73 -4.76 -2.23
N LEU A 79 6.54 -5.35 -3.11
CA LEU A 79 7.52 -4.62 -3.93
C LEU A 79 6.85 -3.57 -4.81
N ALA A 80 5.75 -3.91 -5.48
CA ALA A 80 5.00 -2.96 -6.31
C ALA A 80 4.48 -1.78 -5.47
N ILE A 81 3.90 -2.06 -4.29
CA ILE A 81 3.43 -1.04 -3.36
C ILE A 81 4.57 -0.13 -2.91
N ILE A 82 5.68 -0.72 -2.44
CA ILE A 82 6.87 0.01 -2.00
C ILE A 82 7.39 0.89 -3.13
N PHE A 83 7.49 0.37 -4.36
CA PHE A 83 7.95 1.14 -5.51
C PHE A 83 7.03 2.34 -5.81
N ILE A 84 5.70 2.14 -5.79
CA ILE A 84 4.72 3.23 -5.97
C ILE A 84 4.87 4.29 -4.87
N LEU A 85 5.09 3.86 -3.63
CA LEU A 85 5.37 4.74 -2.49
C LEU A 85 6.68 5.51 -2.70
N THR A 86 7.75 4.86 -3.15
CA THR A 86 9.03 5.52 -3.48
C THR A 86 8.84 6.61 -4.51
N ILE A 87 8.08 6.36 -5.58
CA ILE A 87 7.77 7.37 -6.60
C ILE A 87 6.94 8.52 -5.98
N ALA A 88 5.94 8.20 -5.16
CA ALA A 88 5.11 9.23 -4.51
C ALA A 88 5.94 10.14 -3.60
N ILE A 89 6.83 9.57 -2.79
CA ILE A 89 7.75 10.28 -1.90
C ILE A 89 8.72 11.13 -2.72
N SER A 90 9.29 10.59 -3.80
CA SER A 90 10.19 11.32 -4.70
C SER A 90 9.53 12.57 -5.28
N ARG A 91 8.30 12.45 -5.80
CA ARG A 91 7.52 13.61 -6.30
C ARG A 91 7.20 14.61 -5.21
N MET A 92 6.89 14.14 -4.00
CA MET A 92 6.61 15.01 -2.86
C MET A 92 7.85 15.82 -2.47
N SER A 93 9.04 15.20 -2.46
CA SER A 93 10.32 15.85 -2.19
C SER A 93 10.60 16.98 -3.19
N ILE A 94 10.38 16.75 -4.49
CA ILE A 94 10.54 17.77 -5.53
C ILE A 94 9.60 18.96 -5.29
N ARG A 95 8.33 18.69 -4.97
CA ARG A 95 7.34 19.75 -4.69
C ARG A 95 7.71 20.58 -3.47
N ILE A 96 8.18 19.94 -2.40
CA ILE A 96 8.65 20.63 -1.19
C ILE A 96 9.83 21.55 -1.53
N LYS A 97 10.82 21.06 -2.30
CA LYS A 97 11.95 21.87 -2.75
C LYS A 97 11.51 23.08 -3.57
N GLN A 98 10.59 22.89 -4.51
CA GLN A 98 10.05 23.99 -5.33
C GLN A 98 9.27 25.02 -4.48
N LEU A 99 8.53 24.56 -3.47
CA LEU A 99 7.79 25.44 -2.58
C LEU A 99 8.75 26.29 -1.72
N ALA A 100 9.79 25.67 -1.16
CA ALA A 100 10.83 26.37 -0.41
C ALA A 100 11.54 27.43 -1.27
N GLN A 101 11.87 27.10 -2.53
CA GLN A 101 12.46 28.06 -3.47
C GLN A 101 11.51 29.24 -3.77
N ARG A 102 10.21 28.99 -3.93
CA ARG A 102 9.22 30.05 -4.16
C ARG A 102 9.11 30.98 -2.95
N ILE A 103 9.13 30.45 -1.74
CA ILE A 103 9.12 31.23 -0.50
C ILE A 103 10.36 32.13 -0.44
N GLY A 104 11.56 31.58 -0.66
CA GLY A 104 12.79 32.39 -0.63
C GLY A 104 12.84 33.48 -1.70
N LEU A 105 12.34 33.22 -2.92
CA LEU A 105 12.23 34.26 -3.96
C LEU A 105 11.20 35.33 -3.62
N ASP A 106 10.11 34.97 -2.94
CA ASP A 106 9.09 35.93 -2.50
C ASP A 106 9.60 36.82 -1.36
N GLU A 107 10.35 36.26 -0.42
CA GLU A 107 11.02 37.01 0.65
C GLU A 107 12.03 38.01 0.08
N LYS A 108 12.90 37.58 -0.83
CA LYS A 108 13.86 38.48 -1.50
C LYS A 108 13.17 39.64 -2.22
N LYS A 109 12.09 39.37 -2.96
CA LYS A 109 11.30 40.41 -3.64
C LYS A 109 10.67 41.42 -2.68
N LYS A 110 10.38 41.03 -1.44
CA LYS A 110 9.85 41.94 -0.41
C LYS A 110 10.95 42.81 0.18
N GLU A 111 12.17 42.31 0.30
CA GLU A 111 13.34 43.07 0.75
C GLU A 111 13.72 44.13 -0.29
N ASP A 112 13.85 43.74 -1.58
CA ASP A 112 14.17 44.65 -2.69
C ASP A 112 13.16 45.82 -2.83
N LYS A 113 11.90 45.61 -2.42
CA LYS A 113 10.84 46.65 -2.41
C LYS A 113 10.86 47.58 -1.21
N LYS A 114 11.54 47.22 -0.12
CA LYS A 114 11.68 48.08 1.07
C LYS A 114 12.88 49.02 0.98
N GLU A 115 13.87 48.66 0.15
CA GLU A 115 15.07 49.48 -0.07
C GLU A 115 14.89 50.55 -1.16
N ASN A 116 13.79 50.52 -1.92
CA ASN A 116 13.36 51.56 -2.87
C ASN A 116 12.21 52.39 -2.30
#